data_AF-A0A2U1LMZ5-F1
#
_entry.id   AF-A0A2U1LMZ5-F1
#
_cell.length_a   1.000
_cell.length_b   1.000
_cell.length_c   1.000
_cell.angle_alpha   90.00
_cell.angle_beta   90.00
_cell.angle_gamma   90.00
#
_symmetry.space_group_name_H-M   'P 1'
#
loop_
_entity.id
_entity.type
_entity.pdbx_description
1 polymer ?
#
loop_
_entity_poly.entity_id
_entity_poly.type
_entity_poly.pdbx_seq_one_letter_code
_entity_poly.pdbx_strand_id
1 'polypeptide(L)'
;MDEDYHWQCHEYGTQPIPNYNYCFKVILEGATGTIIATCLSPETDEWAGSCLELMNETEDINPARIPQKLRALKITTRIFQIHFGSGSKKSKPKFVVDTATNIVPLLLPAPLPTYQMSGLHLL
;
A
#
# COMPACT_ATOMS: atom_id res chain seq x y z
N MET A 1 14.38 -55.60 29.63
CA MET A 1 14.80 -54.87 28.42
C MET A 1 14.01 -53.60 28.48
N ASP A 2 14.55 -52.67 29.25
CA ASP A 2 13.86 -51.45 29.68
C ASP A 2 14.44 -50.33 28.85
N GLU A 3 13.70 -49.90 27.83
CA GLU A 3 14.08 -48.75 26.99
C GLU A 3 13.81 -47.46 27.77
N ASP A 4 14.90 -46.81 28.15
CA ASP A 4 14.94 -45.53 28.85
C ASP A 4 14.55 -44.40 27.88
N TYR A 5 13.30 -43.95 27.95
CA TYR A 5 12.80 -42.79 27.19
C TYR A 5 13.34 -41.50 27.81
N HIS A 6 14.51 -41.07 27.36
CA HIS A 6 15.04 -39.76 27.70
C HIS A 6 14.38 -38.67 26.84
N TRP A 7 13.59 -37.80 27.46
CA TRP A 7 13.09 -36.58 26.84
C TRP A 7 14.25 -35.64 26.53
N GLN A 8 14.67 -35.59 25.28
CA GLN A 8 15.64 -34.60 24.80
C GLN A 8 14.89 -33.29 24.54
N CYS A 9 15.07 -32.30 25.41
CA CYS A 9 14.69 -30.93 25.07
C CYS A 9 15.55 -30.47 23.89
N HIS A 10 14.90 -30.11 22.79
CA HIS A 10 15.55 -29.47 21.65
C HIS A 10 16.13 -28.14 22.13
N GLU A 11 17.39 -27.85 21.78
CA GLU A 11 17.97 -26.52 22.04
C GLU A 11 17.06 -25.46 21.41
N TYR A 12 16.75 -24.40 22.15
CA TYR A 12 16.05 -23.24 21.59
C TYR A 12 16.96 -22.63 20.52
N GLY A 13 16.69 -22.96 19.26
CA GLY A 13 17.36 -22.33 18.14
C GLY A 13 17.20 -20.81 18.17
N THR A 14 18.16 -20.09 17.59
CA THR A 14 18.11 -18.63 17.48
C THR A 14 16.75 -18.21 16.92
N GLN A 15 16.00 -17.41 17.69
CA GLN A 15 14.71 -16.91 17.25
C GLN A 15 14.93 -16.10 15.97
N PRO A 16 14.38 -16.55 14.82
CA PRO A 16 14.62 -15.86 13.56
C PRO A 16 14.04 -14.45 13.67
N ILE A 17 14.74 -13.47 13.08
CA ILE A 17 14.22 -12.11 12.95
C ILE A 17 12.86 -12.22 12.25
N PRO A 18 11.76 -11.77 12.88
CA PRO A 18 10.43 -11.94 12.35
C PRO A 18 10.32 -11.22 10.99
N ASN A 19 9.92 -11.97 9.96
CA ASN A 19 9.64 -11.42 8.64
C ASN A 19 8.17 -10.97 8.59
N TYR A 20 7.93 -9.68 8.89
CA TYR A 20 6.60 -9.10 8.87
C TYR A 20 6.13 -8.82 7.43
N ASN A 21 4.88 -9.14 7.13
CA ASN A 21 4.26 -8.96 5.82
C ASN A 21 2.88 -8.31 5.96
N TYR A 22 2.45 -7.55 4.95
CA TYR A 22 1.12 -6.95 4.94
C TYR A 22 0.04 -7.98 4.62
N CYS A 23 -1.05 -7.90 5.38
CA CYS A 23 -2.32 -8.57 5.10
C CYS A 23 -3.47 -7.76 5.72
N PHE A 24 -3.84 -6.67 5.07
CA PHE A 24 -4.91 -5.79 5.56
C PHE A 24 -5.91 -5.44 4.46
N LYS A 25 -7.03 -4.84 4.85
CA LYS A 25 -8.06 -4.37 3.93
C LYS A 25 -8.12 -2.86 3.90
N VAL A 26 -8.34 -2.32 2.72
CA VAL A 26 -8.57 -0.91 2.46
C VAL A 26 -9.95 -0.69 1.89
N ILE A 27 -10.52 0.48 2.19
CA ILE A 27 -11.73 0.98 1.56
C ILE A 27 -11.27 1.93 0.45
N LEU A 28 -11.60 1.59 -0.79
CA LEU A 28 -11.33 2.44 -1.95
C LEU A 28 -12.63 3.06 -2.42
N GLU A 29 -12.69 4.38 -2.43
CA GLU A 29 -13.84 5.14 -2.88
C GLU A 29 -13.50 5.83 -4.21
N GLY A 30 -14.36 5.63 -5.20
CA GLY A 30 -14.27 6.28 -6.49
C GLY A 30 -15.62 6.84 -6.93
N ALA A 31 -15.66 7.49 -8.10
CA ALA A 31 -16.88 8.15 -8.60
C ALA A 31 -18.06 7.19 -8.82
N THR A 32 -17.79 5.89 -9.03
CA THR A 32 -18.81 4.86 -9.29
C THR A 32 -19.24 4.10 -8.04
N GLY A 33 -18.57 4.31 -6.91
CA GLY A 33 -18.88 3.65 -5.65
C GLY A 33 -17.63 3.23 -4.87
N THR A 34 -17.87 2.35 -3.90
CA THR A 34 -16.87 1.94 -2.91
C THR A 34 -16.62 0.45 -3.00
N ILE A 35 -15.35 0.05 -2.92
CA ILE A 35 -14.95 -1.35 -2.80
C ILE A 35 -14.07 -1.57 -1.58
N ILE A 36 -14.05 -2.81 -1.09
CA ILE A 36 -13.09 -3.27 -0.09
C ILE A 36 -12.06 -4.14 -0.83
N ALA A 37 -10.80 -3.73 -0.79
CA ALA A 37 -9.70 -4.43 -1.43
C ALA A 37 -8.70 -4.93 -0.38
N THR A 38 -8.01 -6.03 -0.69
CA THR A 38 -6.98 -6.62 0.16
C THR A 38 -5.61 -6.16 -0.31
N CYS A 39 -4.75 -5.76 0.62
CA CYS A 39 -3.37 -5.36 0.39
C CYS A 39 -2.43 -6.43 0.96
N LEU A 40 -1.55 -6.95 0.12
CA LEU A 40 -0.60 -8.03 0.44
C LEU A 40 0.83 -7.58 0.13
N SER A 41 1.80 -8.09 0.88
CA SER A 41 3.21 -8.04 0.48
C SER A 41 3.50 -9.08 -0.62
N PRO A 42 4.43 -8.82 -1.56
CA PRO A 42 5.34 -7.66 -1.60
C PRO A 42 4.74 -6.39 -2.23
N GLU A 43 3.62 -6.48 -2.94
CA GLU A 43 3.06 -5.38 -3.73
C GLU A 43 2.77 -4.12 -2.91
N THR A 44 2.33 -4.32 -1.66
CA THR A 44 2.02 -3.21 -0.74
C THR A 44 3.26 -2.49 -0.25
N ASP A 45 4.40 -3.18 -0.17
CA ASP A 45 5.65 -2.60 0.32
C ASP A 45 6.13 -1.46 -0.60
N GLU A 46 5.84 -1.53 -1.91
CA GLU A 46 6.25 -0.54 -2.90
C GLU A 46 5.64 0.86 -2.67
N TRP A 47 4.41 0.93 -2.15
CA TRP A 47 3.67 2.19 -2.04
C TRP A 47 3.27 2.57 -0.62
N ALA A 48 3.33 1.62 0.32
CA ALA A 48 3.13 1.86 1.76
C ALA A 48 4.45 1.85 2.57
N GLY A 49 5.55 1.40 1.97
CA GLY A 49 6.83 1.14 2.65
C GLY A 49 6.83 -0.21 3.37
N SER A 50 8.01 -0.73 3.74
CA SER A 50 8.09 -2.10 4.26
C SER A 50 7.45 -2.25 5.64
N CYS A 51 6.91 -3.44 5.93
CA CYS A 51 6.39 -3.76 7.26
C CYS A 51 7.43 -3.57 8.37
N LEU A 52 8.70 -3.89 8.12
CA LEU A 52 9.77 -3.71 9.10
C LEU A 52 9.95 -2.24 9.49
N GLU A 53 9.89 -1.33 8.53
CA GLU A 53 9.93 0.12 8.80
C GLU A 53 8.76 0.58 9.66
N LEU A 54 7.56 0.02 9.45
CA LEU A 54 6.39 0.33 10.29
C LEU A 54 6.56 -0.17 11.72
N MET A 55 7.09 -1.37 11.90
CA MET A 55 7.31 -1.95 13.23
C MET A 55 8.36 -1.15 14.02
N ASN A 56 9.32 -0.54 13.33
CA ASN A 56 10.34 0.31 13.94
C ASN A 56 9.87 1.76 14.18
N GLU A 57 8.63 2.12 13.84
CA GLU A 57 8.11 3.49 14.02
C GLU A 57 7.89 3.84 15.51
N THR A 58 7.75 2.84 16.39
CA THR A 58 7.46 3.04 17.82
C THR A 58 7.98 1.86 18.64
N GLU A 59 8.56 2.13 19.81
CA GLU A 59 8.96 1.08 20.76
C GLU A 59 7.74 0.40 21.41
N ASP A 60 6.63 1.12 21.52
CA ASP A 60 5.34 0.60 22.01
C ASP A 60 4.52 -0.01 20.86
N ILE A 61 4.59 -1.34 20.72
CA ILE A 61 3.83 -2.13 19.75
C ILE A 61 2.41 -2.37 20.30
N ASN A 62 1.57 -1.35 20.22
CA ASN A 62 0.15 -1.48 20.52
C ASN A 62 -0.62 -1.92 19.26
N PRO A 63 -1.25 -3.10 19.22
CA PRO A 63 -1.95 -3.60 18.03
C PRO A 63 -3.18 -2.77 17.65
N ALA A 64 -3.73 -1.98 18.56
CA ALA A 64 -4.84 -1.07 18.28
C ALA A 64 -4.39 0.25 17.63
N ARG A 65 -3.09 0.56 17.64
CA ARG A 65 -2.54 1.80 17.10
C ARG A 65 -2.08 1.58 15.67
N ILE A 66 -2.73 2.27 14.74
CA ILE A 66 -2.29 2.30 13.33
C ILE A 66 -1.00 3.16 13.23
N PRO A 67 0.10 2.65 12.63
CA PRO A 67 1.31 3.41 12.37
C PRO A 67 1.04 4.72 11.59
N GLN A 68 1.81 5.77 11.86
CA GLN A 68 1.68 7.08 11.22
C GLN A 68 1.84 6.99 9.71
N LYS A 69 2.76 6.17 9.21
CA LYS A 69 2.95 5.99 7.76
C LYS A 69 1.70 5.42 7.09
N LEU A 70 1.00 4.47 7.72
CA LEU A 70 -0.29 3.98 7.24
C LEU A 70 -1.42 5.02 7.42
N ARG A 71 -1.41 5.80 8.50
CA ARG A 71 -2.37 6.90 8.69
C ARG A 71 -2.24 7.97 7.62
N ALA A 72 -1.02 8.27 7.15
CA ALA A 72 -0.78 9.26 6.10
C ALA A 72 -1.37 8.84 4.74
N LEU A 73 -1.64 7.54 4.54
CA LEU A 73 -2.31 7.03 3.35
C LEU A 73 -3.84 7.23 3.38
N LYS A 74 -4.40 7.55 4.55
CA LYS A 74 -5.84 7.79 4.72
C LYS A 74 -6.24 9.06 3.98
N ILE A 75 -7.35 9.00 3.23
CA ILE A 75 -7.90 10.14 2.45
C ILE A 75 -6.88 10.65 1.42
N THR A 76 -6.11 9.75 0.81
CA THR A 76 -5.25 10.08 -0.33
C THR A 76 -5.92 9.67 -1.64
N THR A 77 -5.75 10.48 -2.67
CA THR A 77 -6.22 10.17 -4.02
C THR A 77 -5.08 9.57 -4.83
N ARG A 78 -5.24 8.31 -5.26
CA ARG A 78 -4.25 7.55 -6.01
C ARG A 78 -4.93 6.75 -7.13
N ILE A 79 -4.15 6.34 -8.11
CA ILE A 79 -4.57 5.37 -9.12
C ILE A 79 -4.20 3.98 -8.59
N PHE A 80 -5.21 3.12 -8.41
CA PHE A 80 -5.04 1.76 -7.95
C PHE A 80 -5.23 0.78 -9.10
N GLN A 81 -4.28 -0.14 -9.28
CA GLN A 81 -4.50 -1.34 -10.09
C GLN A 81 -4.96 -2.46 -9.17
N ILE A 82 -6.03 -3.15 -9.58
CA ILE A 82 -6.65 -4.21 -8.80
C ILE A 82 -6.99 -5.41 -9.68
N HIS A 83 -6.92 -6.60 -9.10
CA HIS A 83 -7.38 -7.83 -9.73
C HIS A 83 -8.37 -8.60 -8.83
N PHE A 84 -8.99 -9.63 -9.40
CA PHE A 84 -9.84 -10.55 -8.65
C PHE A 84 -9.01 -11.59 -7.91
N GLY A 85 -9.05 -11.58 -6.58
CA GLY A 85 -8.34 -12.55 -5.76
C GLY A 85 -8.87 -13.98 -5.92
N SER A 86 -8.06 -14.97 -5.51
CA SER A 86 -8.40 -16.38 -5.63
C SER A 86 -9.74 -16.74 -4.97
N GLY A 87 -10.55 -17.52 -5.69
CA GLY A 87 -11.89 -17.90 -5.27
C GLY A 87 -12.90 -16.74 -5.25
N SER A 88 -12.61 -15.64 -5.97
CA SER A 88 -13.59 -14.60 -6.27
C SER A 88 -14.78 -15.20 -7.04
N LYS A 89 -15.99 -14.82 -6.66
CA LYS A 89 -17.24 -15.25 -7.29
C LYS A 89 -18.01 -14.02 -7.76
N LYS A 90 -18.81 -14.13 -8.82
CA LYS A 90 -19.64 -13.00 -9.31
C LYS A 90 -20.53 -12.39 -8.22
N SER A 91 -21.09 -13.22 -7.34
CA SER A 91 -21.92 -12.76 -6.20
C SER A 91 -21.13 -12.21 -5.02
N LYS A 92 -19.82 -12.51 -4.95
CA LYS A 92 -18.93 -12.11 -3.85
C LYS A 92 -17.53 -11.86 -4.41
N PRO A 93 -17.33 -10.72 -5.09
CA PRO A 93 -16.02 -10.40 -5.64
C PRO A 93 -15.01 -10.17 -4.52
N LYS A 94 -13.79 -10.64 -4.73
CA LYS A 94 -12.64 -10.33 -3.88
C LYS A 94 -11.67 -9.49 -4.69
N PHE A 95 -11.35 -8.30 -4.21
CA PHE A 95 -10.38 -7.43 -4.86
C PHE A 95 -9.05 -7.49 -4.12
N VAL A 96 -7.96 -7.53 -4.87
CA VAL A 96 -6.59 -7.46 -4.37
C VAL A 96 -5.91 -6.29 -5.07
N VAL A 97 -5.16 -5.48 -4.33
CA VAL A 97 -4.42 -4.34 -4.86
C VAL A 97 -3.06 -4.82 -5.34
N ASP A 98 -2.74 -4.51 -6.60
CA ASP A 98 -1.45 -4.81 -7.23
C ASP A 98 -0.50 -3.62 -7.11
N THR A 99 -0.98 -2.42 -7.41
CA THR A 99 -0.16 -1.20 -7.34
C THR A 99 -0.99 0.00 -6.93
N ALA A 100 -0.33 1.01 -6.33
CA ALA A 100 -0.93 2.30 -6.05
C ALA A 100 0.04 3.42 -6.45
N THR A 101 -0.36 4.26 -7.41
CA THR A 101 0.46 5.36 -7.91
C THR A 101 -0.18 6.72 -7.58
N ASN A 102 0.65 7.72 -7.29
CA ASN A 102 0.16 9.07 -7.06
C ASN A 102 -0.40 9.65 -8.37
N ILE A 103 -1.44 10.47 -8.27
CA ILE A 103 -1.90 11.25 -9.41
C ILE A 103 -0.84 12.30 -9.71
N VAL A 104 -0.16 12.17 -10.84
CA VAL A 104 0.69 13.24 -11.38
C VAL A 104 -0.24 14.18 -12.14
N PRO A 105 -0.39 15.45 -11.73
CA PRO A 105 -1.09 16.42 -12.55
C PRO A 105 -0.38 16.50 -13.90
N LEU A 106 -1.10 16.26 -14.99
CA LEU A 106 -0.61 16.61 -16.32
C LEU A 106 -0.51 18.14 -16.37
N LEU A 107 0.65 18.67 -15.98
CA LEU A 107 1.01 20.07 -16.22
C LEU A 107 1.20 20.22 -17.73
N LEU A 108 0.09 20.41 -18.46
CA LEU A 108 0.18 20.90 -19.84
C LEU A 108 0.86 22.28 -19.78
N PRO A 109 1.97 22.51 -20.52
CA PRO A 109 2.56 23.83 -20.56
C PRO A 109 1.53 24.81 -21.11
N ALA A 110 1.37 25.95 -20.43
CA ALA A 110 0.45 27.00 -20.85
C ALA A 110 0.73 27.38 -22.32
N PRO A 111 -0.30 27.63 -23.15
CA PRO A 111 -0.09 28.11 -24.50
C PRO A 111 0.78 29.37 -24.48
N LEU A 112 1.82 29.41 -25.30
CA LEU A 112 2.68 30.59 -25.43
C LEU A 112 1.81 31.81 -25.73
N PRO A 113 2.06 32.98 -25.10
CA PRO A 113 1.33 34.19 -25.44
C PRO A 113 1.59 34.51 -26.91
N THR A 114 0.54 34.45 -27.73
CA THR A 114 0.58 34.93 -29.11
C THR A 114 0.86 36.43 -29.06
N TYR A 115 2.06 36.82 -29.47
CA TYR A 115 2.46 38.21 -29.66
C TYR A 115 1.49 38.86 -30.67
N GLN A 116 0.56 39.67 -30.18
CA GLN A 116 -0.26 40.54 -31.02
C GLN A 116 0.66 41.65 -31.54
N MET A 117 1.12 41.53 -32.79
CA MET A 117 1.71 42.65 -33.53
C MET A 117 0.66 43.75 -33.66
N SER A 118 0.64 44.67 -32.70
CA SER A 118 -0.11 45.91 -32.77
C SER A 118 0.72 46.90 -33.58
N GLY A 119 0.08 47.52 -34.57
CA GLY A 119 0.72 48.11 -35.74
C GLY A 119 1.66 49.29 -35.47
N LEU A 120 2.52 49.51 -36.47
CA LEU A 120 3.24 50.75 -36.70
C LEU A 120 2.28 51.95 -36.57
N HIS A 121 2.61 52.88 -35.68
CA HIS A 121 2.17 54.26 -35.81
C HIS A 121 3.39 55.10 -36.20
N LEU A 122 3.32 55.63 -37.41
CA LEU A 122 4.28 56.56 -37.99
C LEU A 122 4.01 57.94 -37.36
N LEU A 123 5.03 58.55 -36.75
CA LEU A 123 5.18 60.00 -36.61
C LEU A 123 6.66 60.34 -36.80
#